data_AF-A0AA45KG79-F1
#
_entry.id   AF-A0AA45KG79-F1
#
_cell.length_a   1.000
_cell.length_b   1.000
_cell.length_c   1.000
_cell.angle_alpha   90.00
_cell.angle_beta   90.00
_cell.angle_gamma   90.00
#
_symmetry.space_group_name_H-M   'P 1'
#
loop_
_entity.id
_entity.type
_entity.pdbx_description
1 polymer ?
#
loop_
_entity_poly.entity_id
_entity_poly.type
_entity_poly.pdbx_seq_one_letter_code
_entity_poly.pdbx_strand_id
1 'polypeptide(L)'
;MSVIQVSARVDKNLKEEAQKVLAKQGLDIPTVIKMLITKTAYEQQVPLMLTSSPSVSYPEGWFSADRVENRNKIAGMTSQVEAKTLDFSKKKDIEEFFDEDFSEYEDLFSGTK
;
A
#
# COMPACT_ATOMS: atom_id res chain seq x y z
N MET A 1 28.53 8.75 27.00
CA MET A 1 27.23 8.84 26.33
C MET A 1 26.22 9.39 27.33
N SER A 2 25.44 10.40 26.97
CA SER A 2 24.36 10.90 27.83
C SER A 2 23.13 10.01 27.65
N VAL A 3 22.55 9.53 28.74
CA VAL A 3 21.31 8.73 28.72
C VAL A 3 20.16 9.68 29.00
N ILE A 4 19.20 9.74 28.07
CA ILE A 4 18.00 10.57 28.20
C ILE A 4 16.82 9.67 28.50
N GLN A 5 16.13 9.93 29.60
CA GLN A 5 14.90 9.24 29.96
C GLN A 5 13.70 10.02 29.43
N VAL A 6 12.85 9.37 28.64
CA VAL A 6 11.61 9.95 28.12
C VAL A 6 10.43 9.35 28.88
N SER A 7 9.56 10.22 29.41
CA SER A 7 8.34 9.82 30.11
C SER A 7 7.14 10.49 29.45
N ALA A 8 6.13 9.70 29.09
CA ALA A 8 4.90 10.18 28.46
C ALA A 8 3.68 9.58 29.18
N ARG A 9 2.63 10.39 29.36
CA ARG A 9 1.33 9.90 29.84
C ARG A 9 0.55 9.36 28.65
N VAL A 10 0.09 8.13 28.77
CA VAL A 10 -0.71 7.44 27.76
C VAL A 10 -1.84 6.69 28.44
N ASP A 11 -2.96 6.56 27.74
CA ASP A 11 -4.06 5.71 28.19
C ASP A 11 -3.59 4.24 28.28
N LYS A 12 -4.10 3.53 29.29
CA LYS A 12 -3.68 2.16 29.58
C LYS A 12 -4.10 1.18 28.47
N ASN A 13 -5.33 1.31 27.97
CA ASN A 13 -5.84 0.43 26.92
C ASN A 13 -5.08 0.69 25.61
N LEU A 14 -4.86 1.97 25.28
CA LEU A 14 -4.08 2.35 24.10
C LEU A 14 -2.65 1.78 24.14
N LYS A 15 -2.00 1.84 25.31
CA LYS A 15 -0.66 1.26 25.49
C LYS A 15 -0.64 -0.23 25.21
N GLU A 16 -1.60 -0.97 25.76
CA GLU A 16 -1.68 -2.42 25.60
C GLU A 16 -1.98 -2.83 24.14
N GLU A 17 -2.85 -2.10 23.46
CA GLU A 17 -3.14 -2.31 22.04
C GLU A 17 -1.93 -2.03 21.15
N ALA A 18 -1.28 -0.87 21.34
CA ALA A 18 -0.08 -0.50 20.61
C ALA A 18 1.04 -1.54 20.83
N GLN A 19 1.22 -2.02 22.06
CA GLN A 19 2.20 -3.06 22.37
C GLN A 19 1.93 -4.36 21.60
N LYS A 20 0.66 -4.80 21.50
CA LYS A 20 0.31 -6.00 20.74
C LYS A 20 0.57 -5.84 19.24
N VAL A 21 0.24 -4.68 18.67
CA VAL A 21 0.44 -4.40 17.23
C VAL A 21 1.93 -4.36 16.90
N LEU A 22 2.72 -3.64 17.69
CA LEU A 22 4.16 -3.51 17.47
C LEU A 22 4.88 -4.84 17.68
N ALA A 23 4.47 -5.63 18.68
CA ALA A 23 5.04 -6.95 18.91
C ALA A 23 4.83 -7.92 17.74
N LYS A 24 3.69 -7.82 17.02
CA LYS A 24 3.45 -8.60 15.78
C LYS A 24 4.45 -8.25 14.67
N GLN A 25 5.03 -7.06 14.72
CA GLN A 25 6.06 -6.59 13.78
C GLN A 25 7.49 -6.79 14.33
N GLY A 26 7.64 -7.44 15.49
CA GLY A 26 8.93 -7.63 16.15
C GLY A 26 9.52 -6.34 16.75
N LEU A 27 8.70 -5.31 16.95
CA LEU A 27 9.11 -4.01 17.48
C LEU A 27 8.63 -3.81 18.91
N ASP A 28 9.50 -3.27 19.76
CA ASP A 28 9.18 -2.82 21.10
C ASP A 28 8.94 -1.30 21.14
N ILE A 29 8.12 -0.86 22.11
CA ILE A 29 7.75 0.56 22.26
C ILE A 29 8.99 1.48 22.37
N PRO A 30 10.02 1.17 23.20
CA PRO A 30 11.22 1.99 23.29
C PRO A 30 11.95 2.17 21.96
N THR A 31 12.10 1.11 21.16
CA THR A 31 12.74 1.20 19.84
C THR A 31 11.93 2.05 18.88
N VAL A 32 10.61 1.90 18.87
CA VAL A 32 9.73 2.73 18.03
C VAL A 32 9.81 4.20 18.41
N ILE A 33 9.82 4.52 19.71
CA ILE A 33 10.01 5.90 20.19
C ILE A 33 11.38 6.44 19.76
N LYS A 34 12.44 5.65 19.87
CA LYS A 34 13.77 6.05 19.41
C LYS A 34 13.78 6.33 17.91
N MET A 35 13.22 5.43 17.09
CA MET A 35 13.11 5.63 15.64
C MET A 35 12.32 6.89 15.30
N LEU A 36 11.20 7.13 15.99
CA LEU A 36 10.38 8.32 15.80
C LEU A 36 11.17 9.60 16.07
N ILE A 37 11.85 9.68 17.23
CA ILE A 37 12.65 10.84 17.61
C ILE A 37 13.80 11.04 16.62
N THR A 38 14.52 9.96 16.27
CA THR A 38 15.65 10.02 15.32
C THR A 38 15.20 10.52 13.96
N LYS A 39 14.10 9.96 13.42
CA LYS A 39 13.55 10.39 12.14
C LYS A 39 13.07 11.83 12.17
N THR A 40 12.41 12.24 13.26
CA THR A 40 11.93 13.63 13.44
C THR A 40 13.09 14.62 13.52
N ALA A 41 14.16 14.27 14.23
CA ALA A 41 15.36 15.09 14.33
C ALA A 41 16.10 15.21 12.99
N TYR A 42 16.15 14.11 12.22
CA TYR A 42 16.82 14.08 10.92
C TYR A 42 16.04 14.82 9.83
N GLU A 43 14.75 14.54 9.70
CA GLU A 43 13.91 15.09 8.64
C GLU A 43 13.28 16.44 9.00
N GLN A 44 13.45 16.91 10.25
CA GLN A 44 12.84 18.13 10.79
C GLN A 44 11.31 18.20 10.63
N GLN A 45 10.67 17.04 10.47
CA GLN A 45 9.23 16.89 10.28
C GLN A 45 8.74 15.68 11.08
N VAL A 46 7.47 15.73 11.53
CA VAL A 46 6.85 14.59 12.20
C VAL A 46 6.51 13.54 11.13
N PRO A 47 6.99 12.28 11.23
CA PRO A 47 6.90 11.28 10.17
C PRO A 47 5.50 10.84 9.74
N LEU A 48 4.46 11.24 10.48
CA LEU A 48 3.07 11.03 10.15
C LEU A 48 2.37 12.35 10.47
N MET A 49 1.61 12.89 9.53
CA MET A 49 0.71 14.00 9.84
C MET A 49 -0.28 13.50 10.90
N LEU A 50 -0.10 13.95 12.15
CA LEU A 50 -1.04 13.77 13.24
C LEU A 50 -2.25 14.70 13.07
N THR A 51 -2.62 15.01 11.83
CA THR A 51 -3.86 15.71 11.55
C THR A 51 -4.97 14.74 11.90
N SER A 52 -5.74 15.06 12.93
CA SER A 52 -7.11 14.61 13.07
C SER A 52 -7.94 15.17 11.92
N SER A 53 -7.64 14.78 10.68
CA SER A 53 -8.57 14.95 9.59
C SER A 53 -9.52 13.76 9.67
N PRO A 54 -10.78 13.95 10.10
CA PRO A 54 -11.76 12.91 9.89
C PRO A 54 -11.85 12.68 8.38
N SER A 55 -11.79 11.41 8.00
CA SER A 55 -12.21 10.87 6.71
C SER A 55 -11.41 11.34 5.48
N VAL A 56 -10.63 10.43 4.90
CA VAL A 56 -10.84 10.23 3.44
C VAL A 56 -12.28 9.75 3.34
N SER A 57 -13.23 10.69 3.30
CA SER A 57 -14.61 10.34 3.07
C SER A 57 -14.61 9.70 1.71
N TYR A 58 -14.99 8.44 1.66
CA TYR A 58 -15.21 7.81 0.38
C TYR A 58 -16.14 8.71 -0.45
N PRO A 59 -15.87 8.86 -1.76
CA PRO A 59 -16.73 9.64 -2.64
C PRO A 59 -18.21 9.28 -2.42
N GLU A 60 -19.09 10.25 -2.58
CA GLU A 60 -20.52 10.01 -2.48
C GLU A 60 -20.93 8.83 -3.38
N GLY A 61 -21.67 7.86 -2.83
CA GLY A 61 -22.05 6.65 -3.56
C GLY A 61 -20.98 5.55 -3.64
N TRP A 62 -19.83 5.68 -2.98
CA TRP A 62 -18.82 4.61 -2.93
C TRP A 62 -19.34 3.29 -2.32
N PHE A 63 -20.39 3.36 -1.49
CA PHE A 63 -21.10 2.22 -0.92
C PHE A 63 -22.54 2.09 -1.44
N SER A 64 -22.84 2.67 -2.62
CA SER A 64 -24.16 2.47 -3.22
C SER A 64 -24.42 0.99 -3.52
N ALA A 65 -25.69 0.58 -3.46
CA ALA A 65 -26.10 -0.78 -3.77
C ALA A 65 -25.62 -1.22 -5.16
N ASP A 66 -25.76 -0.33 -6.15
CA ASP A 66 -25.34 -0.55 -7.54
C ASP A 66 -23.84 -0.86 -7.65
N ARG A 67 -23.00 -0.19 -6.84
CA ARG A 67 -21.56 -0.39 -6.88
C ARG A 67 -21.14 -1.70 -6.20
N VAL A 68 -21.83 -2.08 -5.12
CA VAL A 68 -21.63 -3.38 -4.47
C VAL A 68 -22.06 -4.51 -5.41
N GLU A 69 -23.18 -4.35 -6.12
CA GLU A 69 -23.65 -5.29 -7.13
C GLU A 69 -22.64 -5.43 -8.29
N ASN A 70 -22.18 -4.31 -8.84
CA ASN A 70 -21.18 -4.29 -9.91
C ASN A 70 -19.87 -4.97 -9.48
N ARG A 71 -19.41 -4.72 -8.24
CA ARG A 71 -18.21 -5.38 -7.71
C ARG A 71 -18.40 -6.90 -7.64
N ASN A 72 -19.54 -7.36 -7.16
CA ASN A 72 -19.83 -8.80 -7.07
C ASN A 72 -19.95 -9.42 -8.47
N LYS A 73 -20.52 -8.70 -9.43
CA LYS A 73 -20.61 -9.12 -10.83
C LYS A 73 -19.22 -9.27 -11.47
N ILE A 74 -18.34 -8.29 -11.28
CA ILE A 74 -16.94 -8.34 -11.75
C ILE A 74 -16.21 -9.52 -11.10
N ALA A 75 -16.33 -9.68 -9.78
CA ALA A 75 -15.70 -10.80 -9.07
C ALA A 75 -16.17 -12.17 -9.58
N GLY A 76 -17.47 -12.29 -9.90
CA GLY A 76 -18.03 -13.49 -10.53
C GLY A 76 -17.45 -13.75 -11.91
N MET A 77 -17.32 -12.71 -12.74
CA MET A 77 -16.70 -12.81 -14.08
C MET A 77 -15.23 -13.21 -13.98
N THR A 78 -14.45 -12.57 -13.11
CA THR A 78 -13.02 -12.86 -12.97
C THR A 78 -12.74 -14.24 -12.38
N SER A 79 -13.68 -14.81 -11.61
CA SER A 79 -13.53 -16.17 -11.07
C SER A 79 -13.71 -17.27 -12.12
N GLN A 80 -14.34 -16.95 -13.26
CA GLN A 80 -14.57 -17.89 -14.37
C GLN A 80 -13.47 -17.83 -15.43
N VAL A 81 -12.59 -16.84 -15.36
CA VAL A 81 -11.52 -16.61 -16.33
C VAL A 81 -10.20 -17.02 -15.70
N GLU A 82 -9.46 -17.88 -16.39
CA GLU A 82 -8.11 -18.25 -15.98
C GLU A 82 -7.19 -17.03 -16.12
N ALA A 83 -6.52 -16.67 -15.03
CA ALA A 83 -5.61 -15.53 -15.03
C ALA A 83 -4.40 -15.81 -15.92
N LYS A 84 -4.41 -15.26 -17.15
CA LYS A 84 -3.25 -15.28 -18.02
C LYS A 84 -2.22 -14.27 -17.52
N THR A 85 -1.02 -14.75 -17.19
CA THR A 85 0.11 -13.87 -16.90
C THR A 85 0.72 -13.48 -18.23
N LEU A 86 0.58 -12.20 -18.60
CA LEU A 86 1.17 -11.65 -19.81
C LEU A 86 2.60 -11.21 -19.51
N ASP A 87 3.55 -11.66 -20.31
CA ASP A 87 4.93 -11.17 -20.27
C ASP A 87 5.10 -10.09 -21.35
N PHE A 88 5.11 -8.83 -20.94
CA PHE A 88 5.29 -7.68 -21.84
C PHE A 88 6.68 -7.63 -22.51
N SER A 89 7.59 -8.56 -22.18
CA SER A 89 8.86 -8.73 -22.91
C SER A 89 8.69 -9.59 -24.16
N LYS A 90 7.56 -10.30 -24.29
CA LYS A 90 7.25 -11.19 -25.42
C LYS A 90 6.24 -10.51 -26.35
N LYS A 91 6.67 -10.23 -27.59
CA LYS A 91 5.82 -9.63 -28.64
C LYS A 91 4.48 -10.37 -28.82
N LYS A 92 4.50 -11.70 -28.73
CA LYS A 92 3.34 -12.57 -28.89
C LYS A 92 2.25 -12.37 -27.81
N ASP A 93 2.64 -12.07 -26.58
CA ASP A 93 1.69 -11.87 -25.46
C ASP A 93 0.99 -10.50 -25.58
N ILE A 94 1.65 -9.54 -26.22
CA ILE A 94 1.11 -8.20 -26.49
C ILE A 94 0.14 -8.26 -27.67
N GLU A 95 0.51 -8.94 -28.75
CA GLU A 95 -0.34 -9.18 -29.92
C GLU A 95 -1.60 -9.99 -29.58
N GLU A 96 -1.56 -10.90 -28.59
CA GLU A 96 -2.76 -11.64 -28.13
C GLU A 96 -3.71 -10.78 -27.28
N PHE A 97 -3.19 -9.74 -26.60
CA PHE A 97 -3.99 -8.91 -25.69
C PHE A 97 -4.62 -7.69 -26.38
N PHE A 98 -3.99 -7.20 -27.45
CA PHE A 98 -4.44 -6.03 -28.20
C PHE A 98 -4.70 -6.44 -29.66
N ASP A 99 -5.91 -6.21 -30.17
CA ASP A 99 -6.29 -6.45 -31.57
C ASP A 99 -5.67 -5.39 -32.52
N GLU A 100 -4.40 -5.05 -32.35
CA GLU A 100 -3.68 -4.01 -33.08
C GLU A 100 -2.31 -4.52 -33.57
N ASP A 101 -1.84 -4.01 -34.71
CA ASP A 101 -0.52 -4.35 -35.26
C ASP A 101 0.55 -3.43 -34.65
N PHE A 102 1.35 -3.97 -33.73
CA PHE A 102 2.43 -3.27 -33.03
C PHE A 102 3.76 -3.26 -33.81
N SER A 103 3.72 -3.35 -35.14
CA SER A 103 4.92 -3.27 -35.99
C SER A 103 5.80 -2.04 -35.72
N GLU A 104 5.21 -0.94 -35.25
CA GLU A 104 5.92 0.29 -34.86
C GLU A 104 6.82 0.16 -33.61
N TYR A 105 6.66 -0.91 -32.82
CA TYR A 105 7.47 -1.18 -31.62
C TYR A 105 8.46 -2.34 -31.79
N GLU A 106 8.65 -2.87 -33.01
CA GLU A 106 9.60 -3.96 -33.25
C GLU A 106 11.02 -3.63 -32.78
N ASP A 107 11.44 -2.38 -32.91
CA ASP A 107 12.75 -1.91 -32.46
C ASP A 107 12.94 -2.05 -30.94
N LEU A 108 11.87 -1.96 -30.13
CA LEU A 108 11.93 -2.11 -28.68
C LEU A 108 12.19 -3.55 -28.22
N PHE A 109 11.82 -4.55 -29.04
CA PHE A 109 12.06 -5.97 -28.75
C PHE A 109 13.40 -6.48 -29.32
N SER A 110 14.07 -5.70 -30.16
CA SER A 110 15.37 -6.05 -30.77
C SER A 110 16.57 -5.88 -29.82
N GLY A 111 16.34 -5.35 -28.62
CA GLY A 111 17.34 -4.95 -27.64
C GLY A 111 17.81 -6.03 -26.65
N THR A 112 18.10 -7.24 -27.12
CA THR A 112 18.95 -8.19 -26.36
C THR A 112 19.90 -8.91 -27.34
N LYS A 113 21.12 -8.41 -27.44
CA LYS A 113 22.29 -9.18 -27.87
C LYS A 113 23.07 -9.65 -26.66
#